data_AF-A0A6A0H4S2-F1
#
_entry.id   AF-A0A6A0H4S2-F1
#
_cell.length_a   1.000
_cell.length_b   1.000
_cell.length_c   1.000
_cell.angle_alpha   90.00
_cell.angle_beta   90.00
_cell.angle_gamma   90.00
#
_symmetry.space_group_name_H-M   'P 1'
#
loop_
_entity.id
_entity.type
_entity.pdbx_description
1 polymer ?
#
loop_
_entity_poly.entity_id
_entity_poly.type
_entity_poly.pdbx_seq_one_letter_code
_entity_poly.pdbx_strand_id
1 'polypeptide(L)'
;MSAIATNGVVPAGGSYFMVSRSLGPEFGGAVGLLFYTGTTVAAAMYIIGAIEILITYIAPGMSIFGDFTKDVNIMYNNFRVFGSCLLVILVVIVSIGVAFVSKFASVALACVIGSIFFILVGIFVNINGSDDLMMCTLGPRLLAEPKDGNCSKGVGNALWRMYCATGDEPGQYSENITDCDEYFVAHDLQLRRSILGLSSGVFMENLGPNYMQKGQIVADSDLQEDYDPLGRPTYNQVIIDITTSFTVLVGIFFPSVTGIMAGSNRSGDLADAQKSIPVGTLCAITVTSTVYCSYLLFFAATYDSLLIRDK
;
A
#
# COMPACT_ATOMS: atom_id res chain seq x y z
N MET A 1 -5.05 2.44 29.17
CA MET A 1 -4.08 1.38 29.54
C MET A 1 -3.16 1.80 30.67
N SER A 2 -2.47 2.94 30.59
CA SER A 2 -1.54 3.38 31.65
C SER A 2 -2.18 3.43 33.04
N ALA A 3 -3.36 4.03 33.17
CA ALA A 3 -4.10 4.09 34.44
C ALA A 3 -4.53 2.70 34.98
N ILE A 4 -4.78 1.74 34.07
CA ILE A 4 -5.14 0.36 34.43
C ILE A 4 -3.88 -0.36 34.95
N ALA A 5 -2.74 -0.18 34.28
CA ALA A 5 -1.46 -0.77 34.66
C ALA A 5 -0.94 -0.24 36.01
N THR A 6 -1.33 0.97 36.43
CA THR A 6 -0.96 1.54 37.74
C THR A 6 -1.98 1.26 38.84
N ASN A 7 -3.11 0.63 38.52
CA ASN A 7 -4.16 0.35 39.50
C ASN A 7 -4.01 -1.06 40.09
N GLY A 8 -3.45 -1.12 41.30
CA GLY A 8 -3.23 -2.38 42.02
C GLY A 8 -1.97 -3.13 41.56
N VAL A 9 -1.83 -4.37 42.03
CA VAL A 9 -0.67 -5.21 41.70
C VAL A 9 -0.84 -5.74 40.27
N VAL A 10 0.12 -5.45 39.39
CA VAL A 10 0.10 -5.92 38.00
C VAL A 10 0.36 -7.42 37.98
N PRO A 11 -0.63 -8.25 37.58
CA PRO A 11 -0.43 -9.67 37.55
C PRO A 11 0.31 -10.13 36.29
N ALA A 12 1.02 -11.25 36.40
CA ALA A 12 1.48 -12.01 35.25
C ALA A 12 0.25 -12.61 34.52
N GLY A 13 0.18 -12.45 33.19
CA GLY A 13 -0.96 -12.94 32.40
C GLY A 13 -1.33 -12.09 31.18
N GLY A 14 -0.61 -10.99 30.92
CA GLY A 14 -0.80 -10.19 29.72
C GLY A 14 -1.95 -9.18 29.81
N SER A 15 -2.30 -8.60 28.66
CA SER A 15 -3.32 -7.54 28.51
C SER A 15 -4.69 -7.96 29.01
N TYR A 16 -5.19 -9.14 28.63
CA TYR A 16 -6.51 -9.63 29.03
C TYR A 16 -6.63 -9.81 30.55
N PHE A 17 -5.60 -10.40 31.18
CA PHE A 17 -5.62 -10.64 32.62
C PHE A 17 -5.56 -9.33 33.42
N MET A 18 -4.81 -8.34 32.91
CA MET A 18 -4.75 -7.00 33.48
C MET A 18 -6.13 -6.30 33.43
N VAL A 19 -6.81 -6.35 32.28
CA VAL A 19 -8.12 -5.68 32.09
C VAL A 19 -9.21 -6.34 32.93
N SER A 20 -9.30 -7.68 32.91
CA SER A 20 -10.35 -8.42 33.62
C SER A 20 -10.29 -8.25 35.14
N ARG A 21 -9.10 -8.08 35.74
CA ARG A 21 -8.99 -7.84 37.19
C ARG A 21 -9.27 -6.40 37.60
N SER A 22 -8.90 -5.42 36.77
CA SER A 22 -9.12 -4.00 37.10
C SER A 22 -10.54 -3.52 36.81
N LEU A 23 -11.20 -4.07 35.78
CA LEU A 23 -12.54 -3.63 35.34
C LEU A 23 -13.66 -4.64 35.65
N GLY A 24 -13.32 -5.86 36.05
CA GLY A 24 -14.27 -6.93 36.33
C GLY A 24 -14.41 -7.93 35.18
N PRO A 25 -14.97 -9.13 35.46
CA PRO A 25 -15.04 -10.24 34.52
C PRO A 25 -15.96 -9.95 33.32
N GLU A 26 -17.02 -9.16 33.49
CA GLU A 26 -17.97 -8.83 32.42
C GLU A 26 -17.30 -7.97 31.34
N PHE A 27 -16.60 -6.91 31.77
CA PHE A 27 -15.83 -6.06 30.87
C PHE A 27 -14.63 -6.80 30.28
N GLY A 28 -13.93 -7.61 31.08
CA GLY A 28 -12.83 -8.44 30.61
C GLY A 28 -13.24 -9.38 29.48
N GLY A 29 -14.35 -10.10 29.64
CA GLY A 29 -14.88 -11.02 28.62
C GLY A 29 -15.28 -10.30 27.32
N ALA A 30 -16.02 -9.21 27.42
CA ALA A 30 -16.45 -8.45 26.24
C ALA A 30 -15.28 -7.86 25.45
N VAL A 31 -14.33 -7.20 26.14
CA VAL A 31 -13.13 -6.62 25.51
C VAL A 31 -12.24 -7.72 24.94
N GLY A 32 -12.10 -8.85 25.64
CA GLY A 32 -11.31 -9.99 25.19
C GLY A 32 -11.83 -10.59 23.88
N LEU A 33 -13.14 -10.78 23.74
CA LEU A 33 -13.75 -11.33 22.52
C LEU A 33 -13.59 -10.38 21.31
N LEU A 34 -13.75 -9.08 21.52
CA LEU A 34 -13.52 -8.07 20.48
C LEU A 34 -12.05 -8.04 20.05
N PHE A 35 -11.13 -8.10 21.01
CA PHE A 35 -9.70 -8.14 20.74
C PHE A 35 -9.28 -9.42 20.00
N TYR A 36 -9.81 -10.57 20.40
CA TYR A 36 -9.59 -11.85 19.71
C TYR A 36 -10.06 -11.81 18.25
N THR A 37 -11.28 -11.31 18.03
CA THR A 37 -11.84 -11.19 16.67
C THR A 37 -11.02 -10.22 15.82
N GLY A 38 -10.68 -9.04 16.37
CA GLY A 38 -9.87 -8.05 15.66
C GLY A 38 -8.48 -8.56 15.28
N THR A 39 -7.78 -9.23 16.20
CA THR A 39 -6.47 -9.84 15.91
C THR A 39 -6.54 -10.99 14.91
N THR A 40 -7.63 -11.77 14.91
CA THR A 40 -7.87 -12.83 13.93
C THR A 40 -8.04 -12.26 12.52
N VAL A 41 -8.82 -11.18 12.37
CA VAL A 41 -8.98 -10.48 11.08
C VAL A 41 -7.67 -9.82 10.64
N ALA A 42 -6.91 -9.23 11.57
CA ALA A 42 -5.60 -8.65 11.28
C ALA A 42 -4.60 -9.70 10.75
N ALA A 43 -4.62 -10.92 11.31
CA ALA A 43 -3.79 -12.01 10.80
C ALA A 43 -4.09 -12.34 9.33
N ALA A 44 -5.38 -12.38 8.95
CA ALA A 44 -5.78 -12.56 7.55
C ALA A 44 -5.29 -11.40 6.66
N MET A 45 -5.39 -10.15 7.15
CA MET A 45 -4.88 -8.97 6.44
C MET A 45 -3.38 -9.07 6.15
N TYR A 46 -2.56 -9.46 7.15
CA TYR A 46 -1.11 -9.61 6.96
C TYR A 46 -0.75 -10.72 5.97
N ILE A 47 -1.49 -11.84 5.97
CA ILE A 47 -1.30 -12.93 5.01
C ILE A 47 -1.59 -12.46 3.59
N ILE A 48 -2.71 -11.76 3.37
CA ILE A 48 -3.07 -11.24 2.05
C ILE A 48 -2.01 -10.24 1.57
N GLY A 49 -1.57 -9.31 2.43
CA GLY A 49 -0.51 -8.36 2.08
C GLY A 49 0.83 -9.04 1.73
N ALA A 50 1.19 -10.13 2.42
CA ALA A 50 2.38 -10.90 2.08
C ALA A 50 2.27 -11.57 0.70
N ILE A 51 1.09 -12.08 0.35
CA ILE A 51 0.84 -12.68 -0.97
C ILE A 51 0.83 -11.64 -2.09
N GLU A 52 0.25 -10.46 -1.85
CA GLU A 52 0.32 -9.33 -2.78
C GLU A 52 1.78 -8.97 -3.09
N ILE A 53 2.62 -8.84 -2.06
CA ILE A 53 4.05 -8.54 -2.27
C ILE A 53 4.75 -9.67 -3.05
N LEU A 54 4.44 -10.93 -2.73
CA LEU A 54 5.04 -12.10 -3.36
C LEU A 54 4.71 -12.19 -4.86
N ILE A 55 3.43 -12.04 -5.22
CA ILE A 55 2.96 -12.23 -6.60
C ILE A 55 3.25 -10.99 -7.45
N THR A 56 3.08 -9.78 -6.90
CA THR A 56 3.25 -8.55 -7.69
C THR A 56 4.72 -8.19 -7.89
N TYR A 57 5.55 -8.27 -6.84
CA TYR A 57 6.91 -7.71 -6.90
C TYR A 57 8.04 -8.76 -6.90
N ILE A 58 7.82 -9.95 -6.34
CA ILE A 58 8.90 -10.97 -6.22
C ILE A 58 8.84 -11.98 -7.35
N ALA A 59 7.67 -12.55 -7.64
CA ALA A 59 7.52 -13.66 -8.57
C ALA A 59 6.21 -13.59 -9.40
N PRO A 60 6.09 -12.63 -10.34
CA PRO A 60 4.89 -12.47 -11.17
C PRO A 60 4.59 -13.67 -12.06
N GLY A 61 5.62 -14.45 -12.42
CA GLY A 61 5.48 -15.69 -13.20
C GLY A 61 4.90 -16.88 -12.44
N MET A 62 4.67 -16.77 -11.11
CA MET A 62 4.09 -17.85 -10.30
C MET A 62 2.54 -17.90 -10.38
N SER A 63 1.92 -16.97 -11.09
CA SER A 63 0.46 -16.90 -11.24
C SER A 63 -0.10 -18.18 -11.90
N ILE A 64 -0.99 -18.88 -11.19
CA ILE A 64 -1.52 -20.19 -11.61
C ILE A 64 -2.64 -20.02 -12.64
N PHE A 65 -3.44 -18.96 -12.48
CA PHE A 65 -4.65 -18.72 -13.28
C PHE A 65 -4.43 -17.80 -14.50
N GLY A 66 -3.17 -17.55 -14.87
CA GLY A 66 -2.80 -16.66 -15.97
C GLY A 66 -2.46 -15.23 -15.51
N ASP A 67 -2.39 -14.32 -16.48
CA ASP A 67 -1.97 -12.93 -16.28
C ASP A 67 -2.95 -12.16 -15.40
N PHE A 68 -2.51 -11.76 -14.21
CA PHE A 68 -3.32 -11.10 -13.17
C PHE A 68 -3.67 -9.65 -13.54
N THR A 69 -3.00 -9.06 -14.53
CA THR A 69 -3.25 -7.68 -14.99
C THR A 69 -4.48 -7.56 -15.88
N LYS A 70 -4.98 -8.68 -16.42
CA LYS A 70 -6.08 -8.67 -17.41
C LYS A 70 -7.46 -8.76 -16.77
N ASP A 71 -7.59 -9.50 -15.68
CA ASP A 71 -8.88 -9.79 -15.06
C ASP A 71 -8.80 -9.79 -13.52
N VAL A 72 -9.70 -9.02 -12.90
CA VAL A 72 -9.81 -8.92 -11.44
C VAL A 72 -10.15 -10.28 -10.80
N ASN A 73 -10.94 -11.11 -11.48
CA ASN A 73 -11.31 -12.44 -10.99
C ASN A 73 -10.11 -13.40 -10.91
N ILE A 74 -9.19 -13.30 -11.87
CA ILE A 74 -7.96 -14.09 -11.91
C ILE A 74 -7.07 -13.70 -10.72
N MET A 75 -6.93 -12.40 -10.47
CA MET A 75 -6.19 -11.88 -9.31
C MET A 75 -6.75 -12.41 -7.98
N TYR A 76 -8.07 -12.33 -7.77
CA TYR A 76 -8.69 -12.82 -6.52
C TYR A 76 -8.54 -14.33 -6.32
N ASN A 77 -8.62 -15.13 -7.39
CA ASN A 77 -8.44 -16.58 -7.30
C ASN A 77 -6.99 -16.94 -6.94
N ASN A 78 -6.01 -16.23 -7.51
CA ASN A 78 -4.61 -16.40 -7.09
C ASN A 78 -4.43 -16.07 -5.59
N PHE A 79 -4.96 -14.94 -5.12
CA PHE A 79 -4.86 -14.57 -3.70
C PHE A 79 -5.50 -15.58 -2.75
N ARG A 80 -6.64 -16.18 -3.12
CA ARG A 80 -7.30 -17.22 -2.32
C ARG A 80 -6.46 -18.49 -2.17
N VAL A 81 -5.87 -18.97 -3.28
CA VAL A 81 -5.07 -20.21 -3.27
C VAL A 81 -3.77 -20.01 -2.50
N PHE A 82 -3.00 -18.96 -2.82
CA PHE A 82 -1.74 -18.69 -2.13
C PHE A 82 -1.95 -18.29 -0.67
N GLY A 83 -2.99 -17.50 -0.37
CA GLY A 83 -3.32 -17.09 0.99
C GLY A 83 -3.72 -18.27 1.88
N SER A 84 -4.53 -19.21 1.37
CA SER A 84 -4.91 -20.41 2.12
C SER A 84 -3.72 -21.35 2.34
N CYS A 85 -2.85 -21.51 1.34
CA CYS A 85 -1.60 -22.27 1.48
C CYS A 85 -0.69 -21.67 2.57
N LEU A 86 -0.44 -20.35 2.52
CA LEU A 86 0.39 -19.65 3.49
C LEU A 86 -0.20 -19.73 4.90
N LEU A 87 -1.53 -19.63 5.04
CA LEU A 87 -2.23 -19.81 6.32
C LEU A 87 -1.95 -21.19 6.92
N VAL A 88 -2.08 -22.27 6.13
CA VAL A 88 -1.81 -23.64 6.61
C VAL A 88 -0.37 -23.78 7.07
N ILE A 89 0.58 -23.23 6.31
CA ILE A 89 2.01 -23.24 6.67
C ILE A 89 2.24 -22.51 8.01
N LEU A 90 1.65 -21.32 8.18
CA LEU A 90 1.77 -20.56 9.43
C LEU A 90 1.15 -21.30 10.62
N VAL A 91 0.00 -21.96 10.44
CA VAL A 91 -0.63 -22.80 11.48
C VAL A 91 0.29 -23.96 11.87
N VAL A 92 0.93 -24.62 10.91
CA VAL A 92 1.90 -25.70 11.19
C VAL A 92 3.10 -25.16 11.96
N ILE A 93 3.68 -24.02 11.54
CA ILE A 93 4.82 -23.39 12.23
C ILE A 93 4.47 -23.04 13.69
N VAL A 94 3.31 -22.41 13.91
CA VAL A 94 2.86 -22.03 15.25
C VAL A 94 2.60 -23.27 16.11
N SER A 95 2.09 -24.35 15.51
CA SER A 95 1.83 -25.63 16.20
C SER A 95 3.13 -26.34 16.65
N ILE A 96 4.23 -26.17 15.93
CA ILE A 96 5.54 -26.75 16.30
C ILE A 96 6.12 -26.06 17.56
N GLY A 97 5.87 -24.76 17.75
CA GLY A 97 6.16 -24.08 19.01
C GLY A 97 6.48 -22.59 18.89
N VAL A 98 5.82 -21.79 19.72
CA VAL A 98 5.97 -20.31 19.75
C VAL A 98 7.35 -19.83 20.22
N ALA A 99 8.08 -20.63 20.98
CA ALA A 99 9.41 -20.28 21.48
C ALA A 99 10.45 -20.13 20.36
N PHE A 100 10.26 -20.85 19.24
CA PHE A 100 11.09 -20.67 18.05
C PHE A 100 10.79 -19.32 17.39
N VAL A 101 9.51 -19.01 17.20
CA VAL A 101 9.05 -17.76 16.58
C VAL A 101 9.54 -16.53 17.35
N SER A 102 9.54 -16.57 18.69
CA SER A 102 9.96 -15.42 19.49
C SER A 102 11.45 -15.08 19.34
N LYS A 103 12.29 -16.02 18.88
CA LYS A 103 13.71 -15.75 18.60
C LYS A 103 13.90 -14.95 17.31
N PHE A 104 13.03 -15.13 16.31
CA PHE A 104 13.09 -14.38 15.05
C PHE A 104 12.44 -12.99 15.14
N ALA A 105 11.69 -12.70 16.21
CA ALA A 105 11.04 -11.40 16.39
C ALA A 105 12.03 -10.22 16.39
N SER A 106 13.25 -10.41 16.91
CA SER A 106 14.29 -9.38 16.87
C SER A 106 14.80 -9.12 15.46
N VAL A 107 14.91 -10.16 14.63
CA VAL A 107 15.31 -10.05 13.22
C VAL A 107 14.24 -9.28 12.44
N ALA A 108 12.96 -9.60 12.64
CA ALA A 108 11.86 -8.88 12.01
C ALA A 108 11.85 -7.39 12.39
N LEU A 109 12.08 -7.07 13.67
CA LEU A 109 12.19 -5.68 14.13
C LEU A 109 13.37 -4.96 13.45
N ALA A 110 14.53 -5.62 13.33
CA ALA A 110 15.70 -5.05 12.65
C ALA A 110 15.42 -4.77 11.17
N CYS A 111 14.70 -5.66 10.47
CA CYS A 111 14.27 -5.44 9.09
C CYS A 111 13.38 -4.20 8.95
N VAL A 112 12.40 -4.02 9.84
CA VAL A 112 11.48 -2.86 9.81
C VAL A 112 12.23 -1.55 10.10
N ILE A 113 13.12 -1.54 11.08
CA ILE A 113 13.94 -0.35 11.37
C ILE A 113 14.87 -0.04 10.19
N GLY A 114 15.47 -1.07 9.59
CA GLY A 114 16.31 -0.94 8.41
C GLY A 114 15.56 -0.36 7.21
N SER A 115 14.36 -0.85 6.90
CA SER A 115 13.54 -0.32 5.81
C SER A 115 13.16 1.15 6.05
N ILE A 116 12.80 1.50 7.29
CA ILE A 116 12.48 2.89 7.66
C ILE A 116 13.72 3.79 7.47
N PHE A 117 14.90 3.30 7.85
CA PHE A 117 16.13 4.05 7.67
C PHE A 117 16.48 4.24 6.19
N PHE A 118 16.39 3.18 5.37
CA PHE A 118 16.74 3.26 3.95
C PHE A 118 15.81 4.17 3.14
N ILE A 119 14.51 4.21 3.46
CA ILE A 119 13.58 5.15 2.83
C ILE A 119 14.01 6.59 3.12
N LEU A 120 14.33 6.92 4.38
CA LEU A 120 14.81 8.25 4.74
C LEU A 120 16.11 8.62 4.02
N VAL A 121 17.08 7.71 3.98
CA VAL A 121 18.33 7.93 3.24
C VAL A 121 18.06 8.15 1.74
N GLY A 122 17.19 7.36 1.12
CA GLY A 122 16.85 7.49 -0.30
C GLY A 122 16.27 8.86 -0.66
N ILE A 123 15.42 9.41 0.22
CA ILE A 123 14.84 10.75 0.07
C ILE A 123 15.92 11.84 0.13
N PHE A 124 16.86 11.76 1.07
CA PHE A 124 17.94 12.75 1.21
C PHE A 124 19.07 12.60 0.18
N VAL A 125 19.26 11.42 -0.39
CA VAL A 125 20.21 11.24 -1.51
C VAL A 125 19.66 11.86 -2.78
N ASN A 126 18.35 11.75 -3.03
CA ASN A 126 17.68 12.25 -4.22
C ASN A 126 16.98 13.61 -4.00
N ILE A 127 17.61 14.54 -3.26
CA ILE A 127 17.02 15.87 -2.98
C ILE A 127 16.70 16.65 -4.27
N ASN A 128 17.53 16.51 -5.30
CA ASN A 128 17.38 17.18 -6.59
C ASN A 128 16.54 16.36 -7.61
N GLY A 129 15.94 15.26 -7.18
CA GLY A 129 15.26 14.30 -8.04
C GLY A 129 16.18 13.23 -8.63
N SER A 130 15.58 12.21 -9.24
CA SER A 130 16.30 11.15 -9.97
C SER A 130 15.62 10.87 -11.31
N ASP A 131 16.43 10.51 -12.31
CA ASP A 131 16.00 10.08 -13.64
C ASP A 131 15.80 8.55 -13.74
N ASP A 132 16.00 7.81 -12.64
CA ASP A 132 15.93 6.34 -12.65
C ASP A 132 14.50 5.82 -12.87
N LEU A 133 13.48 6.63 -12.55
CA LEU A 133 12.06 6.27 -12.69
C LEU A 133 11.31 7.33 -13.48
N MET A 134 11.17 7.08 -14.78
CA MET A 134 10.44 7.95 -15.71
C MET A 134 9.07 7.35 -16.02
N MET A 135 8.04 8.19 -16.03
CA MET A 135 6.68 7.80 -16.41
C MET A 135 6.29 8.43 -17.75
N CYS A 136 5.43 7.73 -18.49
CA CYS A 136 4.90 8.21 -19.75
C CYS A 136 3.49 8.76 -19.54
N THR A 137 3.27 10.02 -19.91
CA THR A 137 1.94 10.64 -19.85
C THR A 137 1.46 10.99 -21.24
N LEU A 138 0.16 10.87 -21.48
CA LEU A 138 -0.53 11.35 -22.67
C LEU A 138 -1.33 12.58 -22.29
N GLY A 139 -0.77 13.75 -22.57
CA GLY A 139 -1.24 14.99 -21.96
C GLY A 139 -1.26 14.85 -20.42
N PRO A 140 -2.41 15.04 -19.76
CA PRO A 140 -2.56 14.87 -18.32
C PRO A 140 -2.76 13.41 -17.85
N ARG A 141 -3.02 12.43 -18.74
CA ARG A 141 -3.29 11.03 -18.35
C ARG A 141 -2.01 10.23 -18.12
N LEU A 142 -2.00 9.43 -17.05
CA LEU A 142 -0.93 8.47 -16.77
C LEU A 142 -1.12 7.18 -17.59
N LEU A 143 -0.05 6.73 -18.27
CA LEU A 143 -0.03 5.47 -19.01
C LEU A 143 0.73 4.39 -18.24
N ALA A 144 0.23 3.16 -18.33
CA ALA A 144 0.98 1.98 -17.95
C ALA A 144 2.24 1.86 -18.84
N GLU A 145 3.36 1.45 -18.24
CA GLU A 145 4.64 1.42 -18.90
C GLU A 145 4.60 0.54 -20.18
N PRO A 146 4.94 1.07 -21.36
CA PRO A 146 4.93 0.30 -22.59
C PRO A 146 6.03 -0.76 -22.55
N LYS A 147 5.74 -1.98 -23.04
CA LYS A 147 6.70 -3.11 -23.08
C LYS A 147 8.02 -2.80 -23.82
N ASP A 148 7.98 -1.85 -24.75
CA ASP A 148 9.14 -1.41 -25.54
C ASP A 148 9.93 -0.28 -24.86
N GLY A 149 9.48 0.24 -23.71
CA GLY A 149 10.10 1.34 -22.95
C GLY A 149 10.07 2.71 -23.65
N ASN A 150 9.52 2.80 -24.86
CA ASN A 150 9.59 4.01 -25.68
C ASN A 150 8.29 4.83 -25.58
N CYS A 151 8.34 5.97 -24.90
CA CYS A 151 7.24 6.92 -24.77
C CYS A 151 7.21 7.89 -25.96
N SER A 152 6.88 7.40 -27.15
CA SER A 152 6.80 8.24 -28.35
C SER A 152 5.71 7.79 -29.33
N LYS A 153 5.15 8.75 -30.06
CA LYS A 153 4.11 8.55 -31.09
C LYS A 153 4.69 8.03 -32.43
N GLY A 154 5.82 7.31 -32.40
CA GLY A 154 6.42 6.75 -33.61
C GLY A 154 5.53 5.69 -34.24
N VAL A 155 5.33 5.76 -35.56
CA VAL A 155 4.56 4.76 -36.31
C VAL A 155 5.20 3.38 -36.10
N GLY A 156 4.40 2.43 -35.62
CA GLY A 156 4.84 1.06 -35.35
C GLY A 156 5.35 0.77 -33.93
N ASN A 157 5.46 1.78 -33.06
CA ASN A 157 5.74 1.58 -31.62
C ASN A 157 4.57 0.86 -30.92
N ALA A 158 4.81 0.25 -29.74
CA ALA A 158 3.76 -0.36 -28.92
C ALA A 158 2.56 0.58 -28.66
N LEU A 159 2.80 1.84 -28.29
CA LEU A 159 1.73 2.82 -28.05
C LEU A 159 0.92 3.11 -29.31
N TRP A 160 1.59 3.27 -30.46
CA TRP A 160 0.91 3.47 -31.74
C TRP A 160 0.00 2.29 -32.10
N ARG A 161 0.50 1.06 -31.93
CA ARG A 161 -0.29 -0.16 -32.19
C ARG A 161 -1.50 -0.29 -31.27
N MET A 162 -1.44 0.26 -30.06
CA MET A 162 -2.56 0.25 -29.11
C MET A 162 -3.62 1.31 -29.45
N TYR A 163 -3.21 2.55 -29.73
CA TYR A 163 -4.15 3.65 -29.99
C TYR A 163 -4.66 3.73 -31.44
N CYS A 164 -3.96 3.12 -32.40
CA CYS A 164 -4.32 3.09 -33.82
C CYS A 164 -4.75 1.69 -34.29
N ALA A 165 -5.10 0.79 -33.35
CA ALA A 165 -5.57 -0.56 -33.67
C ALA A 165 -6.83 -0.50 -34.55
N THR A 166 -6.81 -1.24 -35.65
CA THR A 166 -7.91 -1.31 -36.61
C THR A 166 -8.47 -2.73 -36.61
N GLY A 167 -9.61 -2.95 -35.96
CA GLY A 167 -10.24 -4.28 -35.81
C GLY A 167 -9.90 -4.99 -34.49
N ASP A 168 -10.53 -6.14 -34.27
CA ASP A 168 -10.39 -6.95 -33.04
C ASP A 168 -9.18 -7.93 -33.10
N GLU A 169 -8.54 -8.08 -34.27
CA GLU A 169 -7.40 -8.97 -34.44
C GLU A 169 -6.07 -8.30 -34.02
N PRO A 170 -5.24 -8.97 -33.21
CA PRO A 170 -3.97 -8.41 -32.75
C PRO A 170 -2.98 -8.26 -33.91
N GLY A 171 -2.62 -7.01 -34.23
CA GLY A 171 -1.55 -6.68 -35.19
C GLY A 171 -1.97 -5.85 -36.40
N GLN A 172 -3.28 -5.59 -36.59
CA GLN A 172 -3.74 -4.59 -37.56
C GLN A 172 -3.79 -3.20 -36.92
N TYR A 173 -3.05 -2.25 -37.51
CA TYR A 173 -3.04 -0.85 -37.10
C TYR A 173 -3.01 0.05 -38.33
N SER A 174 -3.62 1.23 -38.24
CA SER A 174 -3.53 2.23 -39.30
C SER A 174 -2.18 2.97 -39.21
N GLU A 175 -1.60 3.27 -40.36
CA GLU A 175 -0.44 4.16 -40.47
C GLU A 175 -0.84 5.64 -40.51
N ASN A 176 -2.13 5.94 -40.75
CA ASN A 176 -2.65 7.30 -40.74
C ASN A 176 -3.08 7.70 -39.31
N ILE A 177 -2.58 8.85 -38.87
CA ILE A 177 -2.89 9.39 -37.53
C ILE A 177 -4.38 9.68 -37.32
N THR A 178 -5.12 9.98 -38.38
CA THR A 178 -6.55 10.33 -38.32
C THR A 178 -7.45 9.16 -37.95
N ASP A 179 -6.97 7.93 -38.08
CA ASP A 179 -7.73 6.72 -37.76
C ASP A 179 -7.51 6.25 -36.31
N CYS A 180 -6.60 6.93 -35.60
CA CYS A 180 -6.27 6.64 -34.21
C CYS A 180 -7.29 7.24 -33.25
N ASP A 181 -7.19 6.86 -31.97
CA ASP A 181 -7.99 7.43 -30.89
C ASP A 181 -7.91 8.96 -30.85
N GLU A 182 -9.06 9.62 -30.73
CA GLU A 182 -9.19 11.08 -30.80
C GLU A 182 -8.35 11.78 -29.71
N TYR A 183 -8.31 11.22 -28.50
CA TYR A 183 -7.53 11.78 -27.40
C TYR A 183 -6.02 11.65 -27.66
N PHE A 184 -5.60 10.53 -28.25
CA PHE A 184 -4.19 10.30 -28.63
C PHE A 184 -3.71 11.25 -29.73
N VAL A 185 -4.60 11.64 -30.66
CA VAL A 185 -4.29 12.64 -31.68
C VAL A 185 -4.21 14.04 -31.07
N ALA A 186 -5.14 14.38 -30.18
CA ALA A 186 -5.25 15.71 -29.57
C ALA A 186 -4.11 16.06 -28.60
N HIS A 187 -3.58 15.07 -27.86
CA HIS A 187 -2.62 15.32 -26.76
C HIS A 187 -1.25 14.71 -27.03
N ASP A 188 -0.17 15.45 -26.72
CA ASP A 188 1.20 14.96 -26.89
C ASP A 188 1.66 14.01 -25.78
N LEU A 189 2.58 13.10 -26.14
CA LEU A 189 3.24 12.23 -25.18
C LEU A 189 4.38 12.98 -24.50
N GLN A 190 4.45 12.89 -23.18
CA GLN A 190 5.52 13.48 -22.38
C GLN A 190 6.15 12.41 -21.50
N LEU A 191 7.48 12.43 -21.44
CA LEU A 191 8.24 11.66 -20.47
C LEU A 191 8.50 12.55 -19.26
N ARG A 192 7.90 12.21 -18.11
CA ARG A 192 8.04 12.97 -16.86
C ARG A 192 8.81 12.16 -15.82
N ARG A 193 9.55 12.86 -14.97
CA ARG A 193 10.25 12.25 -13.82
C ARG A 193 9.23 11.94 -12.74
N SER A 194 9.27 10.74 -12.20
CA SER A 194 8.36 10.34 -11.12
C SER A 194 8.89 10.78 -9.74
N ILE A 195 10.22 10.91 -9.62
CA ILE A 195 10.93 11.37 -8.42
C ILE A 195 11.48 12.77 -8.69
N LEU A 196 10.73 13.79 -8.26
CA LEU A 196 11.07 15.20 -8.47
C LEU A 196 12.07 15.71 -7.43
N GLY A 197 12.09 15.08 -6.24
CA GLY A 197 12.97 15.47 -5.14
C GLY A 197 12.45 16.64 -4.31
N LEU A 198 13.02 16.83 -3.12
CA LEU A 198 12.58 17.84 -2.14
C LEU A 198 12.72 19.28 -2.65
N SER A 199 13.66 19.55 -3.57
CA SER A 199 13.88 20.90 -4.09
C SER A 199 12.86 21.32 -5.15
N SER A 200 12.02 20.40 -5.63
CA SER A 200 11.10 20.64 -6.75
C SER A 200 9.94 21.57 -6.42
N GLY A 201 9.52 21.63 -5.14
CA GLY A 201 8.33 22.38 -4.74
C GLY A 201 7.00 21.63 -4.94
N VAL A 202 7.03 20.35 -5.38
CA VAL A 202 5.84 19.52 -5.63
C VAL A 202 4.91 19.36 -4.42
N PHE A 203 5.40 19.64 -3.21
CA PHE A 203 4.59 19.60 -1.98
C PHE A 203 3.28 20.38 -2.08
N MET A 204 3.28 21.54 -2.77
CA MET A 204 2.07 22.36 -2.90
C MET A 204 1.05 21.76 -3.87
N GLU A 205 1.51 20.99 -4.86
CA GLU A 205 0.64 20.29 -5.83
C GLU A 205 -0.04 19.08 -5.16
N ASN A 206 0.64 18.45 -4.21
CA ASN A 206 0.14 17.28 -3.48
C ASN A 206 -0.75 17.61 -2.26
N LEU A 207 -0.98 18.89 -1.94
CA LEU A 207 -1.69 19.29 -0.72
C LEU A 207 -3.22 19.10 -0.82
N GLY A 208 -3.76 19.06 -2.04
CA GLY A 208 -5.19 18.93 -2.31
C GLY A 208 -5.69 17.48 -2.24
N PRO A 209 -6.94 17.26 -1.78
CA PRO A 209 -7.56 15.95 -1.85
C PRO A 209 -7.95 15.60 -3.28
N ASN A 210 -7.77 14.35 -3.65
CA ASN A 210 -7.90 13.88 -5.02
C ASN A 210 -8.75 12.59 -5.07
N TYR A 211 -10.02 12.72 -4.68
CA TYR A 211 -10.96 11.59 -4.63
C TYR A 211 -11.52 11.29 -6.01
N MET A 212 -11.52 10.00 -6.37
CA MET A 212 -11.97 9.54 -7.68
C MET A 212 -12.90 8.33 -7.53
N GLN A 213 -13.68 8.09 -8.57
CA GLN A 213 -14.59 6.96 -8.69
C GLN A 213 -13.94 5.79 -9.42
N LYS A 214 -14.40 4.58 -9.08
CA LYS A 214 -13.95 3.36 -9.75
C LYS A 214 -14.15 3.46 -11.26
N GLY A 215 -13.10 3.16 -12.02
CA GLY A 215 -13.10 3.16 -13.49
C GLY A 215 -12.72 4.49 -14.14
N GLN A 216 -12.47 5.55 -13.36
CA GLN A 216 -11.87 6.78 -13.87
C GLN A 216 -10.37 6.60 -14.12
N ILE A 217 -9.83 7.36 -15.07
CA ILE A 217 -8.41 7.36 -15.45
C ILE A 217 -7.64 8.31 -14.53
N VAL A 218 -6.44 7.92 -14.11
CA VAL A 218 -5.56 8.78 -13.32
C VAL A 218 -5.01 9.90 -14.21
N ALA A 219 -5.39 11.15 -13.88
CA ALA A 219 -4.98 12.34 -14.61
C ALA A 219 -4.61 13.51 -13.67
N ASP A 220 -3.76 14.40 -14.19
CA ASP A 220 -3.21 15.61 -13.52
C ASP A 220 -4.08 16.85 -13.75
N SER A 221 -5.33 16.66 -14.19
CA SER A 221 -6.25 17.73 -14.61
C SER A 221 -7.64 17.49 -14.02
N ASP A 222 -8.32 18.59 -13.68
CA ASP A 222 -9.70 18.59 -13.16
C ASP A 222 -10.76 18.61 -14.28
N LEU A 223 -10.33 18.61 -15.56
CA LEU A 223 -11.24 18.60 -16.69
C LEU A 223 -11.89 17.22 -16.87
N GLN A 224 -13.21 17.21 -17.07
CA GLN A 224 -13.99 15.98 -17.20
C GLN A 224 -13.52 15.07 -18.33
N GLU A 225 -13.04 15.68 -19.41
CA GLU A 225 -12.50 14.94 -20.56
C GLU A 225 -11.22 14.16 -20.27
N ASP A 226 -10.50 14.48 -19.19
CA ASP A 226 -9.22 13.84 -18.89
C ASP A 226 -9.37 12.59 -18.03
N TYR A 227 -10.36 12.55 -17.14
CA TYR A 227 -10.57 11.41 -16.23
C TYR A 227 -11.67 10.44 -16.66
N ASP A 228 -12.64 10.88 -17.47
CA ASP A 228 -13.67 9.98 -17.99
C ASP A 228 -13.14 9.23 -19.23
N PRO A 229 -13.34 7.91 -19.32
CA PRO A 229 -12.93 7.14 -20.48
C PRO A 229 -13.77 7.53 -21.71
N LEU A 230 -13.23 8.44 -22.51
CA LEU A 230 -13.77 8.82 -23.82
C LEU A 230 -13.27 7.84 -24.87
N GLY A 231 -14.21 7.17 -25.57
CA GLY A 231 -13.88 6.38 -26.76
C GLY A 231 -13.72 4.88 -26.51
N ARG A 232 -12.74 4.27 -27.19
CA ARG A 232 -12.50 2.82 -27.15
C ARG A 232 -11.80 2.45 -25.84
N PRO A 233 -12.10 1.29 -25.22
CA PRO A 233 -11.36 0.84 -24.06
C PRO A 233 -9.91 0.55 -24.45
N THR A 234 -8.99 1.45 -24.12
CA THR A 234 -7.54 1.24 -24.28
C THR A 234 -6.95 0.68 -22.99
N TYR A 235 -6.34 -0.50 -23.07
CA TYR A 235 -5.85 -1.26 -21.92
C TYR A 235 -4.57 -0.72 -21.28
N ASN A 236 -3.99 0.37 -21.78
CA ASN A 236 -2.73 0.92 -21.30
C ASN A 236 -2.89 2.17 -20.41
N GLN A 237 -4.13 2.56 -20.09
CA GLN A 237 -4.38 3.67 -19.17
C GLN A 237 -4.48 3.13 -17.74
N VAL A 238 -3.90 3.86 -16.78
CA VAL A 238 -4.02 3.52 -15.37
C VAL A 238 -5.39 3.94 -14.88
N ILE A 239 -6.20 2.96 -14.45
CA ILE A 239 -7.57 3.16 -14.00
C ILE A 239 -7.68 2.95 -12.49
N ILE A 240 -8.67 3.58 -11.89
CA ILE A 240 -8.87 3.53 -10.45
C ILE A 240 -9.70 2.30 -10.06
N ASP A 241 -9.11 1.45 -9.23
CA ASP A 241 -9.69 0.15 -8.83
C ASP A 241 -10.91 0.27 -7.91
N ILE A 242 -10.92 1.28 -7.02
CA ILE A 242 -11.95 1.47 -6.01
C ILE A 242 -12.34 2.95 -5.89
N THR A 243 -13.62 3.22 -5.67
CA THR A 243 -14.09 4.57 -5.36
C THR A 243 -13.52 5.01 -4.01
N THR A 244 -12.78 6.12 -4.00
CA THR A 244 -12.10 6.64 -2.81
C THR A 244 -12.92 7.76 -2.16
N SER A 245 -12.93 7.78 -0.83
CA SER A 245 -13.49 8.87 -0.03
C SER A 245 -12.72 8.99 1.28
N PHE A 246 -12.84 10.13 1.96
CA PHE A 246 -12.17 10.36 3.24
C PHE A 246 -12.41 9.22 4.25
N THR A 247 -13.66 8.80 4.42
CA THR A 247 -14.03 7.74 5.36
C THR A 247 -13.43 6.38 5.00
N VAL A 248 -13.34 6.07 3.70
CA VAL A 248 -12.70 4.82 3.23
C VAL A 248 -11.21 4.83 3.55
N LEU A 249 -10.51 5.94 3.29
CA LEU A 249 -9.08 6.06 3.57
C LEU A 249 -8.76 6.00 5.07
N VAL A 250 -9.59 6.59 5.93
CA VAL A 250 -9.46 6.45 7.39
C VAL A 250 -9.57 4.97 7.80
N GLY A 251 -10.52 4.22 7.22
CA GLY A 251 -10.68 2.80 7.48
C GLY A 251 -9.48 1.95 7.04
N ILE A 252 -8.86 2.30 5.91
CA ILE A 252 -7.66 1.63 5.39
C ILE A 252 -6.43 1.93 6.24
N PHE A 253 -6.28 3.18 6.72
CA PHE A 253 -5.14 3.59 7.54
C PHE A 253 -5.23 3.10 8.99
N PHE A 254 -6.43 3.00 9.56
CA PHE A 254 -6.62 2.70 10.99
C PHE A 254 -5.88 1.47 11.53
N PRO A 255 -5.79 0.32 10.82
CA PRO A 255 -5.01 -0.84 11.27
C PRO A 255 -3.54 -0.52 11.59
N SER A 256 -2.93 0.49 10.97
CA SER A 256 -1.53 0.89 11.19
C SER A 256 -1.27 1.42 12.61
N VAL A 257 -2.26 2.06 13.24
CA VAL A 257 -2.14 2.62 14.60
C VAL A 257 -2.68 1.69 15.69
N THR A 258 -3.10 0.47 15.32
CA THR A 258 -3.53 -0.54 16.29
C THR A 258 -2.34 -1.23 16.95
N GLY A 259 -2.59 -2.21 17.84
CA GLY A 259 -1.52 -2.99 18.46
C GLY A 259 -0.89 -2.37 19.73
N ILE A 260 -1.41 -1.24 20.22
CA ILE A 260 -0.94 -0.58 21.47
C ILE A 260 -0.95 -1.50 22.71
N MET A 261 -1.72 -2.60 22.68
CA MET A 261 -1.80 -3.56 23.79
C MET A 261 -0.61 -4.53 23.84
N ALA A 262 0.23 -4.60 22.80
CA ALA A 262 1.36 -5.51 22.72
C ALA A 262 2.36 -5.31 23.88
N GLY A 263 2.54 -4.06 24.34
CA GLY A 263 3.45 -3.73 25.45
C GLY A 263 3.06 -4.39 26.79
N SER A 264 1.78 -4.69 26.99
CA SER A 264 1.29 -5.35 28.21
C SER A 264 1.29 -6.88 28.14
N ASN A 265 1.56 -7.48 26.97
CA ASN A 265 1.53 -8.94 26.80
C ASN A 265 2.70 -9.66 27.50
N ARG A 266 3.77 -8.94 27.84
CA ARG A 266 4.91 -9.45 28.66
C ARG A 266 4.92 -8.88 30.07
N SER A 267 3.75 -8.58 30.64
CA SER A 267 3.65 -7.99 31.99
C SER A 267 4.34 -8.79 33.09
N GLY A 268 4.39 -10.12 32.96
CA GLY A 268 5.01 -11.01 33.95
C GLY A 268 6.54 -11.07 33.92
N ASP A 269 7.17 -10.63 32.83
CA ASP A 269 8.64 -10.67 32.66
C ASP A 269 9.31 -9.33 33.00
N LEU A 270 8.52 -8.31 33.33
CA LEU A 270 9.01 -6.97 33.64
C LEU A 270 9.43 -6.89 35.12
N ALA A 271 10.60 -6.31 35.37
CA ALA A 271 11.06 -6.02 36.74
C ALA A 271 10.13 -5.02 37.46
N ASP A 272 9.61 -4.02 36.76
CA ASP A 272 8.59 -3.08 37.25
C ASP A 272 7.55 -2.79 36.16
N ALA A 273 6.48 -3.58 36.14
CA ALA A 273 5.43 -3.45 35.14
C ALA A 273 4.61 -2.14 35.27
N GLN A 274 4.44 -1.62 36.49
CA GLN A 274 3.65 -0.40 36.74
C GLN A 274 4.30 0.83 36.12
N LYS A 275 5.64 0.89 36.11
CA LYS A 275 6.40 1.98 35.46
C LYS A 275 6.68 1.69 33.98
N SER A 276 7.08 0.47 33.63
CA SER A 276 7.53 0.16 32.26
C SER A 276 6.40 0.17 31.23
N ILE A 277 5.19 -0.29 31.58
CA ILE A 277 4.07 -0.35 30.61
C ILE A 277 3.63 1.05 30.17
N PRO A 278 3.35 2.01 31.06
CA PRO A 278 2.97 3.36 30.66
C PRO A 278 4.04 4.06 29.81
N VAL A 279 5.30 4.05 30.28
CA VAL A 279 6.41 4.75 29.60
C VAL A 279 6.67 4.12 28.24
N GLY A 280 6.80 2.80 28.17
CA GLY A 280 7.06 2.10 26.91
C GLY A 280 5.95 2.30 25.87
N THR A 281 4.68 2.21 26.29
CA THR A 281 3.55 2.37 25.37
C THR A 281 3.44 3.80 24.83
N LEU A 282 3.58 4.81 25.70
CA LEU A 282 3.52 6.22 25.27
C LEU A 282 4.70 6.59 24.36
N CYS A 283 5.93 6.16 24.70
CA CYS A 283 7.08 6.38 23.83
C CYS A 283 6.91 5.71 22.46
N ALA A 284 6.38 4.48 22.41
CA ALA A 284 6.13 3.78 21.16
C ALA A 284 5.09 4.51 20.28
N ILE A 285 4.01 5.02 20.88
CA ILE A 285 3.00 5.82 20.16
C ILE A 285 3.59 7.12 19.63
N THR A 286 4.41 7.82 20.41
CA THR A 286 5.08 9.05 19.97
C THR A 286 6.04 8.80 18.82
N VAL A 287 6.84 7.73 18.89
CA VAL A 287 7.79 7.36 17.83
C VAL A 287 7.05 7.00 16.54
N THR A 288 6.06 6.11 16.61
CA THR A 288 5.28 5.70 15.43
C THR A 288 4.52 6.87 14.80
N SER A 289 3.88 7.71 15.60
CA SER A 289 3.23 8.94 15.12
C SER A 289 4.22 9.89 14.43
N THR A 290 5.43 10.05 14.98
CA THR A 290 6.47 10.91 14.37
C THR A 290 6.94 10.33 13.03
N VAL A 291 7.12 9.01 12.94
CA VAL A 291 7.49 8.34 11.68
C VAL A 291 6.40 8.52 10.63
N TYR A 292 5.13 8.26 10.96
CA TYR A 292 4.02 8.44 10.01
C TYR A 292 3.87 9.87 9.53
N CYS A 293 3.91 10.86 10.42
CA CYS A 293 3.82 12.28 10.03
C CYS A 293 5.00 12.72 9.17
N SER A 294 6.23 12.32 9.51
CA SER A 294 7.40 12.68 8.69
C SER A 294 7.34 12.06 7.31
N TYR A 295 6.90 10.80 7.20
CA TYR A 295 6.78 10.10 5.92
C TYR A 295 5.73 10.73 5.03
N LEU A 296 4.55 11.08 5.58
CA LEU A 296 3.53 11.79 4.82
C LEU A 296 4.07 13.09 4.20
N LEU A 297 4.81 13.88 4.98
CA LEU A 297 5.40 15.12 4.50
C LEU A 297 6.47 14.89 3.45
N PHE A 298 7.36 13.92 3.65
CA PHE A 298 8.43 13.63 2.70
C PHE A 298 7.92 13.01 1.40
N PHE A 299 6.93 12.10 1.45
CA PHE A 299 6.32 11.53 0.25
C PHE A 299 5.66 12.63 -0.58
N ALA A 300 4.84 13.48 0.05
CA ALA A 300 4.20 14.61 -0.63
C ALA A 300 5.21 15.61 -1.22
N ALA A 301 6.41 15.75 -0.65
CA ALA A 301 7.44 16.68 -1.13
C ALA A 301 8.42 16.09 -2.16
N THR A 302 8.40 14.78 -2.42
CA THR A 302 9.42 14.10 -3.23
C THR A 302 8.88 13.55 -4.55
N TYR A 303 7.65 13.04 -4.54
CA TYR A 303 7.07 12.28 -5.65
C TYR A 303 6.01 13.09 -6.40
N ASP A 304 5.90 12.81 -7.69
CA ASP A 304 4.86 13.37 -8.56
C ASP A 304 3.45 12.89 -8.13
N SER A 305 2.45 13.77 -8.32
CA SER A 305 1.06 13.54 -7.92
C SER A 305 0.42 12.34 -8.63
N LEU A 306 0.82 12.06 -9.88
CA LEU A 306 0.29 10.95 -10.67
C LEU A 306 0.79 9.61 -10.15
N LEU A 307 2.07 9.53 -9.79
CA LEU A 307 2.69 8.29 -9.31
C LEU A 307 2.06 7.82 -7.99
N ILE A 308 1.84 8.73 -7.05
CA ILE A 308 1.31 8.39 -5.72
C ILE A 308 -0.18 7.97 -5.74
N ARG A 309 -0.87 8.18 -6.86
CA ARG A 309 -2.28 7.82 -7.05
C ARG A 309 -2.46 6.44 -7.67
N ASP A 310 -1.39 5.84 -8.19
CA ASP A 310 -1.37 4.46 -8.65
C ASP A 310 -0.91 3.52 -7.53
N LYS A 311 -1.37 2.26 -7.57
CA LYS A 311 -1.11 1.25 -6.54
C LYS A 311 -0.10 0.19 -7.00
#